data_AF-A0A3D3ZLX3-F1
#
_entry.id   AF-A0A3D3ZLX3-F1
#
_cell.length_a   1.000
_cell.length_b   1.000
_cell.length_c   1.000
_cell.angle_alpha   90.00
_cell.angle_beta   90.00
_cell.angle_gamma   90.00
#
_symmetry.space_group_name_H-M   'P 1'
#
loop_
_entity.id
_entity.type
_entity.pdbx_description
1 polymer ?
#
loop_
_entity_poly.entity_id
_entity_poly.type
_entity_poly.pdbx_seq_one_letter_code
_entity_poly.pdbx_strand_id
1 'polypeptide(L)'
;MFRGKQVVHTIHTLVHGIKYTVQIAIPTATGIPFCPVQALRYKDNVNPPNAQCFALYTGWGVGYMLLWALAILLTVKALWMLRSHYRLHRLAQTSEKFEVITVHFARFFLLASAGLAISLYAISSAPLTLPASHARYLIGLLIISPAVLWPLWRAASRIQFLRLRGWRFSAQERISTTSSLWLAWQAWLSAGIILCLGIAFLAGTIGISGELPASQAFDRQQDALVHDLIRIGATHIYTDYWTCNNLAFASNEQIVCGVIDSHLYPTHNRVPHYYNIVHADPHAAYVLPPDYNALPAVEKKVAAAGGDAAYRRLFLDGYVIYVP
;
A
#
# COMPACT_ATOMS: atom_id res chain seq x y z
N MET A 1 4.72 -13.06 -22.01
CA MET A 1 4.20 -11.82 -22.63
C MET A 1 2.73 -11.68 -22.23
N PHE A 2 2.42 -10.83 -21.26
CA PHE A 2 1.04 -10.63 -20.81
C PHE A 2 0.24 -9.98 -21.94
N ARG A 3 -0.63 -10.75 -22.62
CA ARG A 3 -1.81 -10.14 -23.24
C ARG A 3 -2.71 -9.69 -22.11
N GLY A 4 -2.44 -8.51 -21.55
CA GLY A 4 -3.42 -7.82 -20.73
C GLY A 4 -4.68 -7.71 -21.57
N LYS A 5 -5.74 -8.45 -21.20
CA LYS A 5 -7.06 -8.20 -21.75
C LYS A 5 -7.31 -6.72 -21.56
N GLN A 6 -7.41 -5.98 -22.66
CA GLN A 6 -7.76 -4.56 -22.58
C GLN A 6 -9.07 -4.49 -21.82
N VAL A 7 -9.01 -3.91 -20.62
CA VAL A 7 -10.21 -3.62 -19.86
C VAL A 7 -10.93 -2.57 -20.69
N VAL A 8 -12.02 -2.97 -21.33
CA VAL A 8 -12.91 -2.01 -22.01
C VAL A 8 -13.41 -1.09 -20.90
N HIS A 9 -12.98 0.18 -20.94
CA HIS A 9 -13.35 1.19 -19.95
C HIS A 9 -14.82 1.57 -20.12
N THR A 10 -15.72 0.72 -19.63
CA THR A 10 -17.11 1.10 -19.41
C THR A 10 -17.16 2.06 -18.22
N ILE A 11 -18.06 3.05 -18.24
CA ILE A 11 -18.29 3.99 -17.12
C ILE A 11 -18.37 3.25 -15.78
N HIS A 12 -19.04 2.09 -15.77
CA HIS A 12 -19.14 1.22 -14.60
C HIS A 12 -17.77 0.77 -14.05
N THR A 13 -16.84 0.34 -14.93
CA THR A 13 -15.48 -0.09 -14.52
C THR A 13 -14.67 1.06 -13.93
N LEU A 14 -14.83 2.27 -14.47
CA LEU A 14 -14.17 3.47 -13.95
C LEU A 14 -14.69 3.84 -12.56
N VAL A 15 -16.01 3.79 -12.36
CA VAL A 15 -16.63 4.05 -11.05
C VAL A 15 -16.11 3.07 -10.00
N HIS A 16 -16.02 1.78 -10.34
CA HIS A 16 -15.43 0.77 -9.44
C HIS A 16 -13.94 1.02 -9.19
N GLY A 17 -13.18 1.39 -10.22
CA GLY A 17 -11.76 1.73 -10.08
C GLY A 17 -11.53 2.88 -9.11
N ILE A 18 -12.30 3.97 -9.23
CA ILE A 18 -12.27 5.11 -8.31
C ILE A 18 -12.69 4.68 -6.90
N LYS A 19 -13.79 3.92 -6.78
CA LYS A 19 -14.31 3.44 -5.50
C LYS A 19 -13.26 2.64 -4.74
N TYR A 20 -12.66 1.63 -5.36
CA TYR A 20 -11.65 0.80 -4.69
C TYR A 20 -10.32 1.54 -4.46
N THR A 21 -9.99 2.52 -5.30
CA THR A 21 -8.83 3.40 -5.05
C THR A 21 -9.02 4.19 -3.76
N VAL A 22 -10.17 4.86 -3.60
CA VAL A 22 -10.44 5.69 -2.42
C VAL A 22 -10.70 4.84 -1.18
N GLN A 23 -11.46 3.75 -1.30
CA GLN A 23 -11.91 2.97 -0.15
C GLN A 23 -10.90 1.92 0.31
N ILE A 24 -9.97 1.46 -0.54
CA ILE A 24 -9.04 0.38 -0.16
C ILE A 24 -7.60 0.82 -0.38
N ALA A 25 -7.25 1.24 -1.60
CA ALA A 25 -5.85 1.45 -1.96
C ALA A 25 -5.20 2.65 -1.24
N ILE A 26 -5.88 3.81 -1.17
CA ILE A 26 -5.35 5.00 -0.47
C ILE A 26 -5.15 4.73 1.02
N PRO A 27 -6.14 4.21 1.79
CA PRO A 27 -5.92 3.88 3.20
C PRO A 27 -4.80 2.85 3.42
N THR A 28 -4.73 1.82 2.57
CA THR A 28 -3.66 0.81 2.63
C THR A 28 -2.29 1.45 2.38
N ALA A 29 -2.17 2.29 1.34
CA ALA A 29 -0.92 2.94 0.98
C ALA A 29 -0.48 4.02 1.98
N THR A 30 -1.42 4.66 2.67
CA THR A 30 -1.15 5.77 3.61
C THR A 30 -1.13 5.32 5.08
N GLY A 31 -1.29 4.02 5.34
CA GLY A 31 -1.05 3.41 6.65
C GLY A 31 -2.19 3.54 7.65
N ILE A 32 -3.44 3.23 7.25
CA ILE A 32 -4.56 3.17 8.20
C ILE A 32 -4.27 2.18 9.35
N PRO A 33 -4.27 2.61 10.63
CA PRO A 33 -3.81 1.77 11.74
C PRO A 33 -4.90 0.92 12.39
N PHE A 34 -6.17 1.20 12.12
CA PHE A 34 -7.29 0.63 12.89
C PHE A 34 -7.70 -0.76 12.43
N CYS A 35 -7.36 -1.12 11.21
CA CYS A 35 -7.78 -2.35 10.57
C CYS A 35 -6.60 -2.91 9.78
N PRO A 36 -5.53 -3.33 10.50
CA PRO A 36 -4.32 -3.84 9.88
C PRO A 36 -4.62 -5.14 9.15
N VAL A 37 -4.08 -5.25 7.95
CA VAL A 37 -3.99 -6.52 7.24
C VAL A 37 -2.74 -7.21 7.76
N GLN A 38 -2.90 -8.33 8.45
CA GLN A 38 -1.75 -9.15 8.90
C GLN A 38 -0.84 -9.40 7.71
N ALA A 39 0.47 -9.14 7.86
CA ALA A 39 1.44 -9.28 6.77
C ALA A 39 1.37 -10.66 6.08
N LEU A 40 1.08 -11.71 6.87
CA LEU A 40 0.94 -13.09 6.42
C LEU A 40 -0.29 -13.33 5.53
N ARG A 41 -1.36 -12.54 5.69
CA ARG A 41 -2.59 -12.63 4.89
C ARG A 41 -2.61 -11.63 3.73
N TYR A 42 -1.55 -10.88 3.51
CA TYR A 42 -1.45 -9.96 2.36
C TYR A 42 -1.57 -10.69 1.00
N LYS A 43 -1.31 -12.00 1.00
CA LYS A 43 -1.49 -12.96 -0.11
C LYS A 43 -2.97 -13.08 -0.55
N ASP A 44 -3.91 -12.98 0.39
CA ASP A 44 -5.33 -13.27 0.17
C ASP A 44 -6.17 -11.99 0.25
N ASN A 45 -6.09 -11.18 -0.81
CA ASN A 45 -7.07 -10.16 -1.19
C ASN A 45 -7.95 -9.61 -0.04
N VAL A 46 -7.36 -8.85 0.87
CA VAL A 46 -8.06 -8.47 2.11
C VAL A 46 -9.00 -7.31 1.86
N ASN A 47 -10.25 -7.64 1.54
CA ASN A 47 -11.36 -6.73 1.79
C ASN A 47 -11.57 -6.63 3.30
N PRO A 48 -11.87 -5.44 3.86
CA PRO A 48 -12.17 -5.31 5.28
C PRO A 48 -13.40 -6.19 5.62
N PRO A 49 -13.26 -7.23 6.46
CA PRO A 49 -14.29 -8.24 6.64
C PRO A 49 -15.51 -7.75 7.43
N ASN A 50 -15.42 -6.60 8.08
CA ASN A 50 -16.50 -6.02 8.89
C ASN A 50 -16.89 -4.61 8.41
N ALA A 51 -18.14 -4.24 8.67
CA ALA A 51 -18.69 -2.94 8.29
C ALA A 51 -17.96 -1.76 8.97
N GLN A 52 -17.42 -2.00 10.17
CA GLN A 52 -16.63 -1.01 10.91
C GLN A 52 -15.32 -0.66 10.20
N CYS A 53 -14.54 -1.67 9.78
CA CYS A 53 -13.33 -1.44 9.01
C CYS A 53 -13.63 -0.83 7.66
N PHE A 54 -14.70 -1.27 6.99
CA PHE A 54 -15.11 -0.62 5.74
C PHE A 54 -15.40 0.88 5.93
N ALA A 55 -16.08 1.26 7.02
CA ALA A 55 -16.35 2.65 7.35
C ALA A 55 -15.07 3.43 7.68
N LEU A 56 -14.14 2.84 8.45
CA LEU A 56 -12.86 3.46 8.80
C LEU A 56 -11.97 3.66 7.57
N TYR A 57 -11.85 2.65 6.72
CA TYR A 57 -11.14 2.72 5.44
C TYR A 57 -11.73 3.80 4.54
N THR A 58 -13.05 3.81 4.38
CA THR A 58 -13.74 4.83 3.57
C THR A 58 -13.52 6.22 4.15
N GLY A 59 -13.67 6.40 5.46
CA GLY A 59 -13.46 7.67 6.14
C GLY A 59 -12.03 8.18 6.01
N TRP A 60 -11.04 7.30 6.14
CA TRP A 60 -9.62 7.64 5.96
C TRP A 60 -9.31 8.08 4.53
N GLY A 61 -9.77 7.31 3.54
CA GLY A 61 -9.55 7.62 2.13
C GLY A 61 -10.19 8.93 1.70
N VAL A 62 -11.46 9.15 2.10
CA VAL A 62 -12.16 10.41 1.85
C VAL A 62 -11.48 11.56 2.59
N GLY A 63 -11.10 11.37 3.85
CA GLY A 63 -10.36 12.37 4.63
C GLY A 63 -9.05 12.79 3.98
N TYR A 64 -8.27 11.82 3.49
CA TYR A 64 -7.04 12.09 2.74
C TYR A 64 -7.31 12.89 1.46
N MET A 65 -8.34 12.51 0.68
CA MET A 65 -8.71 13.23 -0.55
C MET A 65 -9.16 14.66 -0.28
N LEU A 66 -9.90 14.90 0.81
CA LEU A 66 -10.31 16.25 1.23
C LEU A 66 -9.10 17.10 1.63
N LEU A 67 -8.17 16.55 2.41
CA LEU A 67 -6.95 17.24 2.79
C LEU A 67 -6.06 17.54 1.58
N TRP A 68 -5.92 16.59 0.66
CA TRP A 68 -5.18 16.78 -0.58
C TRP A 68 -5.81 17.88 -1.46
N ALA A 69 -7.12 17.86 -1.64
CA ALA A 69 -7.84 18.89 -2.40
C ALA A 69 -7.67 20.27 -1.76
N LEU A 70 -7.82 20.38 -0.44
CA LEU A 70 -7.60 21.63 0.31
C LEU A 70 -6.14 22.11 0.16
N ALA A 71 -5.17 21.21 0.25
CA ALA A 71 -3.76 21.52 0.08
C ALA A 71 -3.46 22.08 -1.32
N ILE A 72 -4.08 21.52 -2.37
CA ILE A 72 -3.99 22.03 -3.74
C ILE A 72 -4.60 23.42 -3.83
N LEU A 73 -5.85 23.59 -3.41
CA LEU A 73 -6.55 24.88 -3.50
C LEU A 73 -5.76 26.00 -2.82
N LEU A 74 -5.23 25.75 -1.63
CA LEU A 74 -4.42 26.74 -0.90
C LEU A 74 -3.08 27.02 -1.58
N THR A 75 -2.45 26.02 -2.18
CA THR A 75 -1.18 26.20 -2.91
C THR A 75 -1.39 26.97 -4.22
N VAL A 76 -2.43 26.63 -4.98
CA VAL A 76 -2.82 27.34 -6.20
C VAL A 76 -3.20 28.79 -5.89
N LYS A 77 -4.00 29.02 -4.83
CA LYS A 77 -4.34 30.38 -4.38
C LYS A 77 -3.09 31.18 -4.02
N ALA A 78 -2.13 30.59 -3.30
CA ALA A 78 -0.87 31.24 -2.94
C ALA A 78 -0.06 31.62 -4.20
N LEU A 79 0.10 30.70 -5.14
CA LEU A 79 0.80 30.95 -6.41
C LEU A 79 0.08 32.01 -7.26
N TRP A 80 -1.26 32.03 -7.27
CA TRP A 80 -2.06 33.01 -8.01
C TRP A 80 -1.92 34.42 -7.42
N MET A 81 -1.96 34.55 -6.09
CA MET A 81 -1.70 35.83 -5.40
C MET A 81 -0.26 36.31 -5.61
N LEU A 82 0.72 35.40 -5.60
CA LEU A 82 2.12 35.73 -5.90
C LEU A 82 2.26 36.22 -7.35
N ARG A 83 1.59 35.59 -8.31
CA ARG A 83 1.59 36.01 -9.73
C ARG A 83 1.00 37.41 -9.92
N SER A 84 -0.09 37.75 -9.23
CA SER A 84 -0.68 39.09 -9.33
C SER A 84 0.25 40.17 -8.78
N HIS A 85 0.96 39.89 -7.68
CA HIS A 85 1.92 40.81 -7.08
C HIS A 85 3.24 40.90 -7.87
N TYR A 86 3.69 39.79 -8.49
CA TYR A 86 4.92 39.77 -9.32
C TYR A 86 4.79 40.59 -10.59
N ARG A 87 3.60 40.65 -11.20
CA ARG A 87 3.33 41.55 -12.34
C ARG A 87 3.55 43.03 -11.96
N LEU A 88 3.38 43.39 -10.68
CA LEU A 88 3.51 44.76 -10.19
C LEU A 88 4.95 45.10 -9.72
N HIS A 89 5.72 44.11 -9.24
CA HIS A 89 6.95 44.34 -8.46
C HIS A 89 8.27 43.91 -9.13
N ARG A 90 8.30 43.74 -10.45
CA ARG A 90 9.46 43.31 -11.27
C ARG A 90 10.73 44.19 -11.13
N LEU A 91 10.71 45.23 -10.31
CA LEU A 91 11.81 46.20 -10.07
C LEU A 91 12.57 46.03 -8.73
N ALA A 92 12.12 45.18 -7.80
CA ALA A 92 12.75 45.10 -6.45
C ALA A 92 13.10 43.67 -6.05
N GLN A 93 14.33 43.27 -6.38
CA GLN A 93 14.90 41.92 -6.28
C GLN A 93 15.52 41.69 -4.88
N THR A 94 14.97 40.76 -4.10
CA THR A 94 15.57 40.26 -2.84
C THR A 94 15.57 38.74 -2.83
N SER A 95 16.65 38.13 -2.33
CA SER A 95 16.89 36.67 -2.28
C SER A 95 15.78 35.88 -1.55
N GLU A 96 15.23 36.44 -0.47
CA GLU A 96 14.19 35.79 0.35
C GLU A 96 12.89 35.50 -0.42
N LYS A 97 12.57 36.30 -1.45
CA LYS A 97 11.34 36.10 -2.25
C LYS A 97 11.44 34.88 -3.17
N PHE A 98 12.65 34.49 -3.59
CA PHE A 98 12.85 33.33 -4.46
C PHE A 98 12.64 32.02 -3.71
N GLU A 99 13.10 31.92 -2.47
CA GLU A 99 12.95 30.71 -1.65
C GLU A 99 11.47 30.36 -1.41
N VAL A 100 10.66 31.36 -1.04
CA VAL A 100 9.22 31.18 -0.79
C VAL A 100 8.50 30.68 -2.05
N ILE A 101 8.86 31.20 -3.22
CA ILE A 101 8.26 30.79 -4.50
C ILE A 101 8.65 29.35 -4.81
N THR A 102 9.93 29.01 -4.67
CA THR A 102 10.44 27.65 -4.92
C THR A 102 9.72 26.62 -4.06
N VAL A 103 9.51 26.90 -2.76
CA VAL A 103 8.77 26.00 -1.86
C VAL A 103 7.32 25.80 -2.31
N HIS A 104 6.63 26.87 -2.74
CA HIS A 104 5.25 26.76 -3.23
C HIS A 104 5.14 25.97 -4.54
N PHE A 105 6.10 26.11 -5.46
CA PHE A 105 6.16 25.30 -6.67
C PHE A 105 6.50 23.84 -6.37
N ALA A 106 7.51 23.58 -5.54
CA ALA A 106 7.87 22.23 -5.13
C ALA A 106 6.67 21.51 -4.50
N ARG A 107 5.95 22.20 -3.61
CA ARG A 107 4.72 21.68 -3.00
C ARG A 107 3.62 21.41 -4.02
N PHE A 108 3.43 22.30 -5.00
CA PHE A 108 2.46 22.09 -6.07
C PHE A 108 2.81 20.84 -6.89
N PHE A 109 4.07 20.67 -7.29
CA PHE A 109 4.50 19.50 -8.05
C PHE A 109 4.36 18.20 -7.26
N LEU A 110 4.65 18.20 -5.96
CA LEU A 110 4.38 17.05 -5.09
C LEU A 110 2.89 16.70 -5.07
N LEU A 111 2.01 17.68 -4.86
CA LEU A 111 0.56 17.45 -4.84
C LEU A 111 0.02 17.02 -6.21
N ALA A 112 0.54 17.59 -7.30
CA ALA A 112 0.19 17.22 -8.67
C ALA A 112 0.63 15.78 -9.00
N SER A 113 1.83 15.38 -8.55
CA SER A 113 2.32 14.01 -8.71
C SER A 113 1.43 12.99 -7.98
N ALA A 114 0.96 13.31 -6.77
CA ALA A 114 -0.04 12.51 -6.06
C ALA A 114 -1.34 12.38 -6.86
N GLY A 115 -1.85 13.49 -7.41
CA GLY A 115 -3.05 13.48 -8.26
C GLY A 115 -2.91 12.62 -9.50
N LEU A 116 -1.75 12.70 -10.16
CA LEU A 116 -1.43 11.89 -11.32
C LEU A 116 -1.34 10.40 -10.95
N ALA A 117 -0.63 10.07 -9.87
CA ALA A 117 -0.51 8.68 -9.39
C ALA A 117 -1.88 8.07 -9.03
N ILE A 118 -2.72 8.80 -8.29
CA ILE A 118 -4.07 8.37 -7.92
C ILE A 118 -4.93 8.16 -9.18
N SER A 119 -4.84 9.07 -10.14
CA SER A 119 -5.62 9.02 -11.38
C SER A 119 -5.19 7.84 -12.25
N LEU A 120 -3.88 7.66 -12.48
CA LEU A 120 -3.34 6.52 -13.23
C LEU A 120 -3.66 5.19 -12.56
N TYR A 121 -3.62 5.14 -11.24
CA TYR A 121 -4.01 3.94 -10.49
C TYR A 121 -5.51 3.65 -10.67
N ALA A 122 -6.38 4.65 -10.50
CA ALA A 122 -7.83 4.49 -10.58
C ALA A 122 -8.32 4.03 -11.96
N ILE A 123 -7.64 4.43 -13.04
CA ILE A 123 -7.94 3.98 -14.41
C ILE A 123 -7.25 2.67 -14.79
N SER A 124 -6.33 2.15 -13.97
CA SER A 124 -5.66 0.89 -14.26
C SER A 124 -6.54 -0.32 -13.90
N SER A 125 -6.09 -1.53 -14.23
CA SER A 125 -6.73 -2.76 -13.76
C SER A 125 -6.47 -3.05 -12.28
N ALA A 126 -5.47 -2.40 -11.69
CA ALA A 126 -5.00 -2.67 -10.33
C ALA A 126 -6.10 -2.54 -9.24
N PRO A 127 -6.91 -1.47 -9.19
CA PRO A 127 -7.99 -1.35 -8.21
C PRO A 127 -9.10 -2.40 -8.39
N LEU A 128 -9.22 -3.02 -9.56
CA LEU A 128 -10.29 -3.98 -9.86
C LEU A 128 -9.90 -5.44 -9.54
N THR A 129 -8.60 -5.75 -9.57
CA THR A 129 -8.12 -7.11 -9.33
C THR A 129 -7.75 -7.34 -7.87
N LEU A 130 -6.76 -6.58 -7.38
CA LEU A 130 -6.17 -6.74 -6.05
C LEU A 130 -5.88 -5.35 -5.44
N PRO A 131 -6.91 -4.56 -5.06
CA PRO A 131 -6.73 -3.17 -4.67
C PRO A 131 -5.83 -2.97 -3.44
N ALA A 132 -5.82 -3.92 -2.50
CA ALA A 132 -4.94 -3.89 -1.33
C ALA A 132 -3.50 -4.26 -1.71
N SER A 133 -3.30 -5.36 -2.45
CA SER A 133 -1.97 -5.84 -2.86
C SER A 133 -1.27 -4.89 -3.85
N HIS A 134 -2.05 -4.18 -4.66
CA HIS A 134 -1.53 -3.20 -5.60
C HIS A 134 -1.41 -1.79 -5.02
N ALA A 135 -1.90 -1.55 -3.80
CA ALA A 135 -1.75 -0.26 -3.11
C ALA A 135 -0.28 0.18 -2.97
N ARG A 136 0.68 -0.75 -3.03
CA ARG A 136 2.12 -0.47 -3.10
C ARG A 136 2.53 0.52 -4.20
N TYR A 137 1.77 0.60 -5.29
CA TYR A 137 2.03 1.58 -6.37
C TYR A 137 1.68 3.02 -5.96
N LEU A 138 0.93 3.18 -4.86
CA LEU A 138 0.59 4.47 -4.27
C LEU A 138 1.42 4.79 -3.01
N ILE A 139 2.47 4.01 -2.70
CA ILE A 139 3.29 4.25 -1.50
C ILE A 139 3.94 5.64 -1.49
N GLY A 140 4.16 6.24 -2.67
CA GLY A 140 4.63 7.62 -2.81
C GLY A 140 3.70 8.65 -2.13
N LEU A 141 2.43 8.30 -1.87
CA LEU A 141 1.53 9.16 -1.11
C LEU A 141 2.03 9.40 0.32
N LEU A 142 2.69 8.42 0.96
CA LEU A 142 3.32 8.62 2.27
C LEU A 142 4.40 9.70 2.24
N ILE A 143 5.19 9.74 1.17
CA ILE A 143 6.24 10.74 0.96
C ILE A 143 5.62 12.12 0.75
N ILE A 144 4.41 12.20 0.17
CA ILE A 144 3.68 13.44 -0.11
C ILE A 144 2.86 13.91 1.09
N SER A 145 2.64 13.08 2.12
CA SER A 145 1.90 13.41 3.34
C SER A 145 2.32 14.74 4.00
N PRO A 146 3.61 15.10 4.13
CA PRO A 146 4.00 16.40 4.66
C PRO A 146 3.44 17.58 3.86
N ALA A 147 3.41 17.46 2.51
CA ALA A 147 2.85 18.49 1.64
C ALA A 147 1.31 18.58 1.76
N VAL A 148 0.63 17.46 2.03
CA VAL A 148 -0.82 17.40 2.29
C VAL A 148 -1.15 18.03 3.65
N LEU A 149 -0.39 17.71 4.70
CA LEU A 149 -0.62 18.18 6.07
C LEU A 149 -0.13 19.61 6.35
N TRP A 150 0.73 20.16 5.49
CA TRP A 150 1.29 21.51 5.65
C TRP A 150 0.28 22.63 5.96
N PRO A 151 -0.93 22.70 5.36
CA PRO A 151 -1.90 23.75 5.70
C PRO A 151 -2.38 23.66 7.14
N LEU A 152 -2.61 22.43 7.62
CA LEU A 152 -3.00 22.17 9.00
C LEU A 152 -1.85 22.56 9.93
N TRP A 153 -0.62 22.20 9.58
CA TRP A 153 0.56 22.53 10.36
C TRP A 153 0.75 24.05 10.49
N ARG A 154 0.60 24.78 9.37
CA ARG A 154 0.69 26.25 9.35
C ARG A 154 -0.44 26.92 10.14
N ALA A 155 -1.64 26.33 10.17
CA ALA A 155 -2.74 26.83 10.98
C ALA A 155 -2.51 26.56 12.46
N ALA A 156 -2.08 25.35 12.83
CA ALA A 156 -1.79 24.94 14.20
C ALA A 156 -0.63 25.74 14.83
N SER A 157 0.43 26.02 14.08
CA SER A 157 1.58 26.82 14.55
C SER A 157 1.23 28.27 14.89
N ARG A 158 0.06 28.78 14.46
CA ARG A 158 -0.45 30.10 14.90
C ARG A 158 -0.85 30.11 16.38
N ILE A 159 -1.14 28.96 17.01
CA ILE A 159 -1.44 28.87 18.44
C ILE A 159 -0.28 29.42 19.28
N GLN A 160 0.96 29.07 18.93
CA GLN A 160 2.15 29.56 19.63
C GLN A 160 2.28 31.08 19.52
N PHE A 161 2.00 31.64 18.34
CA PHE A 161 2.02 33.08 18.11
C PHE A 161 0.94 33.82 18.91
N LEU A 162 -0.28 33.27 18.98
CA LEU A 162 -1.37 33.83 19.78
C LEU A 162 -1.07 33.74 21.30
N ARG A 163 -0.49 32.63 21.77
CA ARG A 163 -0.12 32.43 23.19
C ARG A 163 0.99 33.37 23.64
N LEU A 164 2.01 33.59 22.81
CA LEU A 164 3.11 34.53 23.10
C LEU A 164 2.64 35.99 23.05
N ARG A 165 1.72 36.33 22.14
CA ARG A 165 1.17 37.69 22.03
C ARG A 165 0.15 38.01 23.13
N GLY A 166 -0.60 37.01 23.62
CA GLY A 166 -1.51 37.12 24.76
C GLY A 166 -0.82 37.40 26.11
N TRP A 167 0.49 37.21 26.20
CA TRP A 167 1.28 37.56 27.41
C TRP A 167 1.83 38.99 27.37
N ARG A 168 1.62 39.74 26.28
CA ARG A 168 2.22 41.06 26.05
C ARG A 168 1.28 42.16 25.56
N PHE A 169 -0.04 42.00 25.64
CA PHE A 169 -0.96 43.08 25.24
C PHE A 169 -1.71 43.72 26.41
N SER A 170 -1.08 44.78 26.89
CA SER A 170 -1.71 46.03 27.29
C SER A 170 -2.64 46.57 26.19
N ALA A 171 -3.93 46.53 26.48
CA ALA A 171 -5.02 47.49 26.22
C ALA A 171 -5.27 48.19 24.86
N GLN A 172 -4.37 48.33 23.89
CA GLN A 172 -4.56 49.38 22.88
C GLN A 172 -4.44 48.95 21.41
N GLU A 173 -5.20 47.95 20.95
CA GLU A 173 -5.60 47.95 19.54
C GLU A 173 -6.87 47.12 19.28
N ARG A 174 -7.94 47.86 18.97
CA ARG A 174 -9.28 47.39 18.62
C ARG A 174 -9.27 46.83 17.20
N ILE A 175 -8.66 45.66 17.00
CA ILE A 175 -8.84 44.84 15.79
C ILE A 175 -10.07 43.95 16.02
N SER A 176 -10.99 43.95 15.06
CA SER A 176 -12.31 43.30 15.10
C SER A 176 -12.30 41.91 15.76
N THR A 177 -12.92 41.84 16.94
CA THR A 177 -12.98 40.68 17.86
C THR A 177 -13.49 39.39 17.21
N THR A 178 -14.35 39.50 16.19
CA THR A 178 -14.92 38.36 15.45
C THR A 178 -13.91 37.60 14.59
N SER A 179 -12.86 38.26 14.06
CA SER A 179 -11.84 37.62 13.23
C SER A 179 -10.84 36.80 14.04
N SER A 180 -10.59 37.19 15.29
CA SER A 180 -9.64 36.53 16.20
C SER A 180 -10.14 35.16 16.69
N LEU A 181 -11.45 35.06 17.00
CA LEU A 181 -12.07 33.82 17.47
C LEU A 181 -12.11 32.76 16.37
N TRP A 182 -12.42 33.15 15.13
CA TRP A 182 -12.42 32.24 13.99
C TRP A 182 -11.02 31.69 13.68
N LEU A 183 -9.99 32.54 13.73
CA LEU A 183 -8.60 32.13 13.53
C LEU A 183 -8.09 31.22 14.65
N ALA A 184 -8.47 31.50 15.91
CA ALA A 184 -8.14 30.64 17.04
C ALA A 184 -8.82 29.26 16.90
N TRP A 185 -10.11 29.24 16.54
CA TRP A 185 -10.85 27.99 16.30
C TRP A 185 -10.19 27.12 15.23
N GLN A 186 -9.83 27.72 14.08
CA GLN A 186 -9.13 27.01 13.00
C GLN A 186 -7.80 26.43 13.46
N ALA A 187 -7.05 27.17 14.27
CA ALA A 187 -5.76 26.75 14.78
C ALA A 187 -5.91 25.54 15.73
N TRP A 188 -6.85 25.61 16.67
CA TRP A 188 -7.17 24.51 17.59
C TRP A 188 -7.69 23.27 16.87
N LEU A 189 -8.60 23.44 15.90
CA LEU A 189 -9.11 22.34 15.08
C LEU A 189 -7.97 21.64 14.33
N SER A 190 -7.07 22.43 13.71
CA SER A 190 -5.92 21.89 12.98
C SER A 190 -4.95 21.15 13.90
N ALA A 191 -4.68 21.69 15.08
CA ALA A 191 -3.85 21.03 16.09
C ALA A 191 -4.50 19.72 16.58
N GLY A 192 -5.81 19.72 16.80
CA GLY A 192 -6.58 18.52 17.14
C GLY A 192 -6.50 17.45 16.06
N ILE A 193 -6.66 17.81 14.78
CA ILE A 193 -6.52 16.86 13.66
C ILE A 193 -5.10 16.28 13.60
N ILE A 194 -4.06 17.12 13.72
CA ILE A 194 -2.66 16.66 13.72
C ILE A 194 -2.39 15.73 14.91
N LEU A 195 -2.91 16.06 16.09
CA LEU A 195 -2.77 15.22 17.28
C LEU A 195 -3.46 13.86 17.08
N CYS A 196 -4.69 13.85 16.56
CA CYS A 196 -5.42 12.61 16.26
C CYS A 196 -4.66 11.75 15.23
N LEU A 197 -4.11 12.35 14.17
CA LEU A 197 -3.27 11.64 13.21
C LEU A 197 -2.01 11.09 13.88
N GLY A 198 -1.31 11.90 14.68
CA GLY A 198 -0.12 11.48 15.42
C GLY A 198 -0.39 10.29 16.37
N ILE A 199 -1.50 10.32 17.10
CA ILE A 199 -1.95 9.21 17.95
C ILE A 199 -2.26 7.98 17.10
N ALA A 200 -2.93 8.14 15.96
CA ALA A 200 -3.25 7.05 15.06
C ALA A 200 -1.98 6.37 14.51
N PHE A 201 -0.99 7.15 14.05
CA PHE A 201 0.30 6.63 13.59
C PHE A 201 1.09 5.94 14.72
N LEU A 202 1.08 6.51 15.93
CA LEU A 202 1.73 5.89 17.09
C LEU A 202 1.05 4.55 17.46
N ALA A 203 -0.28 4.52 17.49
CA ALA A 203 -1.05 3.30 17.74
C ALA A 203 -0.77 2.23 16.68
N GLY A 204 -0.71 2.62 15.40
CA GLY A 204 -0.33 1.72 14.30
C GLY A 204 1.09 1.17 14.46
N THR A 205 2.05 2.01 14.86
CA THR A 205 3.44 1.60 15.10
C THR A 205 3.54 0.56 16.23
N ILE A 206 2.83 0.81 17.34
CA ILE A 206 2.74 -0.14 18.46
C ILE A 206 2.05 -1.43 18.01
N GLY A 207 0.98 -1.33 17.21
CA GLY A 207 0.26 -2.48 16.65
C GLY A 207 1.15 -3.40 15.80
N ILE A 208 1.91 -2.83 14.87
CA ILE A 208 2.85 -3.57 14.02
C ILE A 208 3.94 -4.27 14.85
N SER A 209 4.40 -3.62 15.93
CA SER A 209 5.38 -4.22 16.84
C SER A 209 4.87 -5.52 17.48
N GLY A 210 3.55 -5.65 17.66
CA GLY A 210 2.91 -6.88 18.12
C GLY A 210 2.91 -8.02 17.09
N GLU A 211 3.04 -7.73 15.80
CA GLU A 211 3.07 -8.74 14.73
C GLU A 211 4.48 -9.35 14.53
N LEU A 212 5.53 -8.73 15.09
CA LEU A 212 6.93 -9.17 14.91
C LEU A 212 7.17 -10.66 15.23
N PRO A 213 6.67 -11.24 16.34
CA PRO A 213 6.93 -12.64 16.65
C PRO A 213 6.30 -13.60 15.62
N ALA A 214 5.12 -13.25 15.09
CA ALA A 214 4.42 -14.06 14.10
C ALA A 214 5.14 -14.03 12.74
N SER A 215 5.62 -12.85 12.32
CA SER A 215 6.46 -12.73 11.11
C SER A 215 7.76 -13.52 11.24
N GLN A 216 8.46 -13.41 12.38
CA GLN A 216 9.67 -14.19 12.62
C GLN A 216 9.43 -15.71 12.71
N ALA A 217 8.25 -16.14 13.20
CA ALA A 217 7.88 -17.54 13.19
C ALA A 217 7.65 -18.04 11.76
N PHE A 218 6.99 -17.24 10.92
CA PHE A 218 6.77 -17.57 9.52
C PHE A 218 8.08 -17.62 8.73
N ASP A 219 8.99 -16.66 8.91
CA ASP A 219 10.30 -16.68 8.24
C ASP A 219 11.09 -17.93 8.63
N ARG A 220 11.11 -18.29 9.92
CA ARG A 220 11.74 -19.54 10.39
C ARG A 220 11.10 -20.80 9.80
N GLN A 221 9.77 -20.80 9.64
CA GLN A 221 9.06 -21.90 9.00
C GLN A 221 9.42 -22.01 7.51
N GLN A 222 9.62 -20.89 6.82
CA GLN A 222 10.08 -20.88 5.43
C GLN A 222 11.52 -21.40 5.31
N ASP A 223 12.42 -20.99 6.19
CA ASP A 223 13.79 -21.50 6.22
C ASP A 223 13.83 -23.00 6.51
N ALA A 224 13.00 -23.49 7.44
CA ALA A 224 12.86 -24.92 7.72
C ALA A 224 12.40 -25.68 6.46
N LEU A 225 11.36 -25.17 5.78
CA LEU A 225 10.85 -25.78 4.55
C LEU A 225 11.90 -25.83 3.45
N VAL A 226 12.68 -24.75 3.25
CA VAL A 226 13.77 -24.73 2.27
C VAL A 226 14.80 -25.83 2.58
N HIS A 227 15.26 -25.91 3.83
CA HIS A 227 16.23 -26.93 4.24
C HIS A 227 15.67 -28.35 4.06
N ASP A 228 14.42 -28.56 4.45
CA ASP A 228 13.77 -29.86 4.39
C ASP A 228 13.54 -30.32 2.94
N LEU A 229 13.14 -29.41 2.04
CA LEU A 229 13.01 -29.68 0.60
C LEU A 229 14.36 -30.02 -0.05
N ILE A 230 15.41 -29.26 0.26
CA ILE A 230 16.77 -29.55 -0.24
C ILE A 230 17.25 -30.91 0.28
N ARG A 231 17.01 -31.21 1.57
CA ARG A 231 17.40 -32.48 2.19
C ARG A 231 16.74 -33.69 1.54
N ILE A 232 15.48 -33.57 1.12
CA ILE A 232 14.78 -34.66 0.40
C ILE A 232 15.01 -34.63 -1.12
N GLY A 233 15.83 -33.71 -1.63
CA GLY A 233 16.15 -33.58 -3.05
C GLY A 233 15.06 -32.91 -3.90
N ALA A 234 14.04 -32.30 -3.28
CA ALA A 234 12.94 -31.64 -3.97
C ALA A 234 13.32 -30.22 -4.41
N THR A 235 14.25 -30.11 -5.36
CA THR A 235 14.76 -28.82 -5.89
C THR A 235 13.98 -28.30 -7.09
N HIS A 236 13.26 -29.17 -7.81
CA HIS A 236 12.34 -28.79 -8.88
C HIS A 236 10.91 -29.04 -8.42
N ILE A 237 10.12 -27.97 -8.26
CA ILE A 237 8.80 -28.09 -7.62
C ILE A 237 7.68 -27.42 -8.40
N TYR A 238 6.50 -28.02 -8.36
CA TYR A 238 5.25 -27.38 -8.73
C TYR A 238 4.54 -26.83 -7.51
N THR A 239 4.16 -25.54 -7.55
CA THR A 239 3.50 -24.89 -6.40
C THR A 239 2.66 -23.67 -6.82
N ASP A 240 2.08 -22.96 -5.84
CA ASP A 240 1.39 -21.70 -6.06
C ASP A 240 2.37 -20.52 -6.21
N TYR A 241 1.84 -19.41 -6.72
CA TYR A 241 2.64 -18.24 -7.07
C TYR A 241 3.51 -17.67 -5.94
N TRP A 242 2.97 -17.56 -4.74
CA TRP A 242 3.68 -16.93 -3.63
C TRP A 242 4.67 -17.89 -2.97
N THR A 243 4.28 -19.15 -2.84
CA THR A 243 5.20 -20.20 -2.36
C THR A 243 6.39 -20.32 -3.30
N CYS A 244 6.16 -20.30 -4.62
CA CYS A 244 7.23 -20.32 -5.62
C CYS A 244 8.18 -19.12 -5.46
N ASN A 245 7.65 -17.89 -5.44
CA ASN A 245 8.50 -16.70 -5.28
C ASN A 245 9.31 -16.74 -3.98
N ASN A 246 8.69 -17.12 -2.87
CA ASN A 246 9.36 -17.11 -1.57
C ASN A 246 10.45 -18.18 -1.48
N LEU A 247 10.16 -19.41 -1.91
CA LEU A 247 11.13 -20.51 -1.86
C LEU A 247 12.30 -20.30 -2.81
N ALA A 248 12.04 -19.85 -4.04
CA ALA A 248 13.11 -19.55 -4.99
C ALA A 248 14.03 -18.44 -4.47
N PHE A 249 13.45 -17.39 -3.87
CA PHE A 249 14.24 -16.30 -3.29
C PHE A 249 15.01 -16.72 -2.04
N ALA A 250 14.34 -17.34 -1.06
CA ALA A 250 14.94 -17.75 0.21
C ALA A 250 16.03 -18.82 0.05
N SER A 251 15.88 -19.71 -0.93
CA SER A 251 16.88 -20.74 -1.25
C SER A 251 18.05 -20.24 -2.11
N ASN A 252 18.07 -18.97 -2.50
CA ASN A 252 19.00 -18.43 -3.49
C ASN A 252 18.99 -19.27 -4.79
N GLU A 253 17.78 -19.57 -5.27
CA GLU A 253 17.48 -20.31 -6.50
C GLU A 253 17.98 -21.77 -6.53
N GLN A 254 18.35 -22.34 -5.38
CA GLN A 254 18.57 -23.80 -5.25
C GLN A 254 17.27 -24.59 -5.44
N ILE A 255 16.13 -23.97 -5.13
CA ILE A 255 14.79 -24.50 -5.45
C ILE A 255 14.21 -23.67 -6.60
N VAL A 256 13.97 -24.32 -7.73
CA VAL A 256 13.32 -23.73 -8.92
C VAL A 256 11.91 -24.26 -9.01
N CYS A 257 10.96 -23.38 -9.34
CA CYS A 257 9.55 -23.69 -9.26
C CYS A 257 8.76 -23.35 -10.52
N GLY A 258 7.81 -24.22 -10.83
CA GLY A 258 6.76 -24.01 -11.83
C GLY A 258 5.44 -23.68 -11.13
N VAL A 259 4.88 -22.51 -11.42
CA VAL A 259 3.58 -22.12 -10.87
C VAL A 259 2.46 -22.73 -11.70
N ILE A 260 1.54 -23.42 -11.03
CA ILE A 260 0.41 -24.14 -11.61
C ILE A 260 -0.94 -23.61 -11.11
N ASP A 261 -2.00 -23.75 -11.91
CA ASP A 261 -3.37 -23.42 -11.50
C ASP A 261 -4.15 -24.65 -10.96
N SER A 262 -5.44 -24.47 -10.69
CA SER A 262 -6.32 -25.53 -10.20
C SER A 262 -6.48 -26.73 -11.16
N HIS A 263 -6.10 -26.57 -12.43
CA HIS A 263 -6.14 -27.60 -13.47
C HIS A 263 -4.73 -28.10 -13.83
N LEU A 264 -3.72 -27.75 -13.02
CA LEU A 264 -2.31 -28.08 -13.23
C LEU A 264 -1.68 -27.45 -14.48
N TYR A 265 -2.28 -26.39 -15.03
CA TYR A 265 -1.71 -25.64 -16.15
C TYR A 265 -0.72 -24.56 -15.68
N PRO A 266 0.31 -24.25 -16.47
CA PRO A 266 1.24 -23.17 -16.15
C PRO A 266 0.51 -21.84 -16.01
N THR A 267 0.75 -21.13 -14.91
CA THR A 267 0.13 -19.83 -14.64
C THR A 267 1.12 -18.92 -13.92
N HIS A 268 1.03 -17.60 -14.08
CA HIS A 268 1.83 -16.62 -13.32
C HIS A 268 3.37 -16.83 -13.23
N ASN A 269 3.97 -17.62 -14.13
CA ASN A 269 5.41 -17.85 -14.20
C ASN A 269 6.14 -16.58 -14.68
N ARG A 270 6.78 -15.86 -13.76
CA ARG A 270 7.53 -14.61 -14.05
C ARG A 270 8.78 -14.86 -14.89
N VAL A 271 9.49 -15.94 -14.59
CA VAL A 271 10.66 -16.42 -15.33
C VAL A 271 10.23 -17.67 -16.08
N PRO A 272 9.88 -17.58 -17.38
CA PRO A 272 9.33 -18.73 -18.11
C PRO A 272 10.25 -19.95 -18.13
N HIS A 273 11.56 -19.73 -18.06
CA HIS A 273 12.55 -20.80 -18.05
C HIS A 273 12.42 -21.72 -16.82
N TYR A 274 11.98 -21.21 -15.66
CA TYR A 274 11.82 -22.02 -14.44
C TYR A 274 10.77 -23.11 -14.62
N TYR A 275 9.63 -22.76 -15.22
CA TYR A 275 8.60 -23.74 -15.55
C TYR A 275 9.14 -24.81 -16.51
N ASN A 276 9.94 -24.42 -17.51
CA ASN A 276 10.50 -25.38 -18.46
C ASN A 276 11.48 -26.36 -17.81
N ILE A 277 12.32 -25.89 -16.87
CA ILE A 277 13.22 -26.77 -16.09
C ILE A 277 12.41 -27.77 -15.28
N VAL A 278 11.45 -27.28 -14.49
CA VAL A 278 10.62 -28.14 -13.63
C VAL A 278 9.79 -29.12 -14.46
N HIS A 279 9.29 -28.70 -15.63
CA HIS A 279 8.51 -29.56 -16.51
C HIS A 279 9.31 -30.61 -17.25
N ALA A 280 10.61 -30.37 -17.47
CA ALA A 280 11.51 -31.35 -18.04
C ALA A 280 12.01 -32.37 -17.01
N ASP A 281 11.91 -32.09 -15.71
CA ASP A 281 12.34 -33.00 -14.66
C ASP A 281 11.24 -34.03 -14.32
N PRO A 282 11.45 -35.33 -14.61
CA PRO A 282 10.49 -36.38 -14.25
C PRO A 282 10.35 -36.58 -12.73
N HIS A 283 11.30 -36.10 -11.94
CA HIS A 283 11.31 -36.18 -10.47
C HIS A 283 10.80 -34.90 -9.79
N ALA A 284 10.21 -33.98 -10.54
CA ALA A 284 9.65 -32.75 -9.98
C ALA A 284 8.55 -33.04 -8.94
N ALA A 285 8.70 -32.47 -7.75
CA ALA A 285 7.76 -32.66 -6.65
C ALA A 285 6.59 -31.66 -6.71
N TYR A 286 5.43 -32.01 -6.16
CA TYR A 286 4.36 -31.05 -5.88
C TYR A 286 4.46 -30.59 -4.44
N VAL A 287 4.58 -29.29 -4.20
CA VAL A 287 4.67 -28.70 -2.85
C VAL A 287 3.55 -27.69 -2.71
N LEU A 288 2.46 -28.03 -2.02
CA LEU A 288 1.23 -27.22 -2.02
C LEU A 288 0.80 -26.86 -0.60
N PRO A 289 0.35 -25.61 -0.36
CA PRO A 289 -0.40 -25.31 0.85
C PRO A 289 -1.64 -26.22 0.96
N PRO A 290 -2.08 -26.60 2.17
CA PRO A 290 -3.16 -27.56 2.36
C PRO A 290 -4.52 -27.09 1.82
N ASP A 291 -4.71 -25.79 1.72
CA ASP A 291 -5.91 -25.11 1.23
C ASP A 291 -5.80 -24.67 -0.23
N TYR A 292 -4.73 -25.05 -0.93
CA TYR A 292 -4.54 -24.62 -2.31
C TYR A 292 -5.47 -25.36 -3.28
N ASN A 293 -6.15 -24.59 -4.14
CA ASN A 293 -7.18 -25.10 -5.05
C ASN A 293 -6.72 -26.17 -6.06
N ALA A 294 -5.40 -26.30 -6.29
CA ALA A 294 -4.85 -27.35 -7.17
C ALA A 294 -4.67 -28.70 -6.47
N LEU A 295 -4.76 -28.77 -5.14
CA LEU A 295 -4.51 -29.99 -4.37
C LEU A 295 -5.41 -31.17 -4.83
N PRO A 296 -6.73 -31.02 -5.05
CA PRO A 296 -7.56 -32.12 -5.54
C PRO A 296 -7.14 -32.64 -6.93
N ALA A 297 -6.67 -31.76 -7.81
CA ALA A 297 -6.20 -32.14 -9.14
C ALA A 297 -4.87 -32.91 -9.07
N VAL A 298 -3.97 -32.50 -8.17
CA VAL A 298 -2.72 -33.24 -7.89
C VAL A 298 -3.04 -34.62 -7.31
N GLU A 299 -3.93 -34.71 -6.33
CA GLU A 299 -4.33 -35.99 -5.73
C GLU A 299 -4.92 -36.96 -6.75
N LYS A 300 -5.76 -36.45 -7.66
CA LYS A 300 -6.29 -37.25 -8.77
C LYS A 300 -5.18 -37.74 -9.72
N LYS A 301 -4.19 -36.89 -10.02
CA LYS A 301 -3.03 -37.26 -10.85
C LYS A 301 -2.17 -38.33 -10.17
N VAL A 302 -1.87 -38.15 -8.88
CA VAL A 302 -1.09 -39.10 -8.07
C VAL A 302 -1.79 -40.45 -8.00
N ALA A 303 -3.10 -40.47 -7.74
CA ALA A 303 -3.88 -41.71 -7.73
C ALA A 303 -3.84 -42.43 -9.09
N ALA A 304 -3.99 -41.69 -10.20
CA ALA A 304 -3.91 -42.25 -11.55
C ALA A 304 -2.52 -42.77 -11.92
N ALA A 305 -1.46 -42.24 -11.30
CA ALA A 305 -0.09 -42.67 -11.52
C ALA A 305 0.32 -43.92 -10.71
N GLY A 306 -0.55 -44.43 -9.83
CA GLY A 306 -0.25 -45.58 -8.96
C GLY A 306 -0.25 -45.25 -7.45
N GLY A 307 -0.65 -44.05 -7.06
CA GLY A 307 -0.78 -43.65 -5.66
C GLY A 307 0.57 -43.69 -4.93
N ASP A 308 0.58 -44.30 -3.74
CA ASP A 308 1.76 -44.39 -2.86
C ASP A 308 2.93 -45.18 -3.48
N ALA A 309 2.68 -46.00 -4.51
CA ALA A 309 3.74 -46.69 -5.24
C ALA A 309 4.52 -45.77 -6.19
N ALA A 310 3.89 -44.68 -6.64
CA ALA A 310 4.46 -43.74 -7.60
C ALA A 310 4.82 -42.37 -6.98
N TYR A 311 4.24 -42.04 -5.82
CA TYR A 311 4.57 -40.81 -5.10
C TYR A 311 4.61 -41.06 -3.61
N ARG A 312 5.64 -40.54 -2.95
CA ARG A 312 5.68 -40.44 -1.50
C ARG A 312 5.02 -39.14 -1.04
N ARG A 313 3.90 -39.26 -0.33
CA ARG A 313 3.22 -38.12 0.30
C ARG A 313 3.87 -37.77 1.65
N LEU A 314 4.28 -36.53 1.81
CA LEU A 314 4.84 -35.97 3.05
C LEU A 314 4.02 -34.75 3.50
N PHE A 315 4.06 -34.46 4.80
CA PHE A 315 3.56 -33.21 5.35
C PHE A 315 4.69 -32.55 6.14
N LEU A 316 5.28 -31.51 5.58
CA LEU A 316 6.44 -30.81 6.16
C LEU A 316 6.14 -29.33 6.24
N ASP A 317 6.44 -28.72 7.39
CA ASP A 317 6.37 -27.28 7.62
C ASP A 317 5.05 -26.62 7.15
N GLY A 318 3.94 -27.35 7.29
CA GLY A 318 2.61 -26.86 6.90
C GLY A 318 2.27 -27.02 5.41
N TYR A 319 3.06 -27.77 4.63
CA TYR A 319 2.81 -28.05 3.21
C TYR A 319 2.55 -29.53 2.98
N VAL A 320 1.66 -29.82 2.04
CA VAL A 320 1.46 -31.16 1.49
C VAL A 320 2.43 -31.34 0.33
N ILE A 321 3.27 -32.36 0.41
CA ILE A 321 4.33 -32.61 -0.57
C ILE A 321 4.11 -33.99 -1.21
N TYR A 322 4.17 -34.07 -2.53
CA TYR A 322 4.20 -35.32 -3.28
C TYR A 322 5.53 -35.41 -4.04
N VAL A 323 6.39 -36.36 -3.64
CA VAL A 323 7.69 -36.63 -4.28
C VAL A 323 7.54 -37.87 -5.17
N PRO A 324 7.83 -37.81 -6.48
CA PRO A 324 7.87 -38.99 -7.35
C PRO A 324 8.91 -40.03 -6.94
#